data_AF-A0A9D6YRF0-F1
#
_entry.id   AF-A0A9D6YRF0-F1
#
_cell.length_a   1.000
_cell.length_b   1.000
_cell.length_c   1.000
_cell.angle_alpha   90.00
_cell.angle_beta   90.00
_cell.angle_gamma   90.00
#
_symmetry.space_group_name_H-M   'P 1'
#
loop_
_entity.id
_entity.type
_entity.pdbx_description
1 polymer ?
#
loop_
_entity_poly.entity_id
_entity_poly.type
_entity_poly.pdbx_seq_one_letter_code
_entity_poly.pdbx_strand_id
1 'polypeptide(L)' 'LSISGEKSEEKEEKKEGYYCSERRYGSFRRAFRVPEGVDADKITADFEKGVLKIKLPKSPESKQEEKKIKIAAK' A
#
# COMPACT_ATOMS: atom_id res chain seq x y z
N LEU A 1 0.84 -3.49 9.52
CA LEU A 1 0.12 -2.42 8.77
C LEU A 1 -1.21 -2.96 8.30
N SER A 2 -2.33 -2.29 8.63
CA SER A 2 -3.67 -2.63 8.14
C SER A 2 -4.20 -1.47 7.31
N ILE A 3 -4.75 -1.78 6.13
CA ILE A 3 -5.37 -0.83 5.21
C ILE A 3 -6.81 -1.27 5.02
N SER A 4 -7.76 -0.38 5.25
CA SER A 4 -9.19 -0.63 5.03
C SER A 4 -9.83 0.57 4.35
N GLY A 5 -10.81 0.32 3.49
CA GLY A 5 -11.58 1.35 2.84
C GLY A 5 -12.81 0.77 2.16
N GLU A 6 -13.67 1.65 1.70
CA GLU A 6 -14.87 1.30 0.93
C GLU A 6 -14.81 2.05 -0.40
N LYS A 7 -15.04 1.33 -1.49
CA LYS A 7 -15.23 1.95 -2.80
C LYS A 7 -16.71 1.85 -3.15
N SER A 8 -17.39 2.99 -3.18
CA SER A 8 -18.73 3.12 -3.76
C SER A 8 -18.59 3.81 -5.11
N GLU A 9 -19.02 3.12 -6.16
CA GLU A 9 -19.02 3.67 -7.51
C GLU A 9 -20.33 3.19 -8.15
N GLU A 10 -21.27 4.10 -8.45
CA GLU A 10 -22.61 3.82 -9.01
C GLU A 10 -22.82 4.30 -10.49
N LYS A 11 -22.65 3.42 -11.50
CA LYS A 11 -22.86 3.71 -12.94
C LYS A 11 -24.04 2.86 -13.34
N GLU A 12 -25.05 3.53 -13.83
CA GLU A 12 -26.21 2.90 -14.42
C GLU A 12 -26.39 3.54 -15.80
N GLU A 13 -26.08 2.80 -16.86
CA GLU A 13 -26.47 3.19 -18.22
C GLU A 13 -27.71 2.39 -18.62
N LYS A 14 -28.83 3.10 -18.78
CA LYS A 14 -30.07 2.61 -19.39
C LYS A 14 -30.17 3.18 -20.81
N LYS A 15 -29.90 2.36 -21.82
CA LYS A 15 -30.20 2.64 -23.23
C LYS A 15 -31.11 1.54 -23.76
N GLU A 16 -31.97 1.88 -24.73
CA GLU A 16 -32.92 0.94 -25.33
C GLU A 16 -32.20 -0.33 -25.80
N GLY A 17 -32.42 -1.43 -25.08
CA GLY A 17 -31.90 -2.76 -25.42
C GLY A 17 -30.81 -3.34 -24.50
N TYR A 18 -30.19 -2.59 -23.57
CA TYR A 18 -29.25 -3.19 -22.61
C TYR A 18 -29.09 -2.43 -21.28
N TYR A 19 -28.75 -3.17 -20.23
CA TYR A 19 -28.37 -2.68 -18.90
C TYR A 19 -26.90 -3.00 -18.65
N CYS A 20 -26.05 -1.99 -18.41
CA CYS A 20 -24.63 -2.20 -18.14
C CYS A 20 -24.23 -1.62 -16.77
N SER A 21 -23.65 -2.46 -15.91
CA SER A 21 -23.11 -2.07 -14.60
C SER A 21 -21.74 -2.72 -14.41
N GLU A 22 -20.67 -1.97 -14.70
CA GLU A 22 -19.29 -2.46 -14.63
C GLU A 22 -18.53 -1.96 -13.38
N ARG A 23 -19.24 -1.32 -12.43
CA ARG A 23 -18.57 -0.73 -11.28
C ARG A 23 -18.33 -1.75 -10.18
N ARG A 24 -17.10 -1.76 -9.65
CA ARG A 24 -16.74 -2.50 -8.43
C ARG A 24 -17.10 -1.67 -7.22
N TYR A 25 -18.22 -1.99 -6.60
CA TYR A 25 -18.61 -1.55 -5.26
C TYR A 25 -18.13 -2.58 -4.21
N GLY A 26 -17.73 -2.10 -3.03
CA GLY A 26 -17.44 -2.96 -1.88
C GLY A 26 -16.35 -2.44 -0.95
N SER A 27 -16.34 -3.01 0.26
CA SER A 27 -15.27 -2.79 1.23
C SER A 27 -14.05 -3.64 0.89
N PHE A 28 -12.87 -3.10 1.16
CA PHE A 28 -11.61 -3.82 1.05
C PHE A 28 -10.82 -3.68 2.34
N ARG A 29 -10.13 -4.76 2.69
CA ARG A 29 -9.17 -4.78 3.79
C ARG A 29 -7.93 -5.56 3.36
N ARG A 30 -6.75 -5.00 3.60
CA ARG A 30 -5.45 -5.64 3.37
C ARG A 30 -4.59 -5.47 4.61
N ALA A 31 -3.88 -6.52 4.98
CA ALA A 31 -2.95 -6.51 6.09
C ALA A 31 -1.57 -6.95 5.60
N PHE A 32 -0.55 -6.19 5.97
CA PHE A 32 0.85 -6.46 5.65
C PHE A 32 1.63 -6.59 6.95
N ARG A 33 2.46 -7.64 7.02
CA ARG A 33 3.51 -7.73 8.04
C ARG A 33 4.59 -6.71 7.68
N VAL A 34 4.94 -5.89 8.65
CA VAL A 34 5.98 -4.88 8.50
C VAL A 34 7.22 -5.44 9.19
N PRO A 35 8.40 -5.44 8.53
CA PRO A 35 9.62 -5.90 9.15
C PRO A 35 10.00 -5.02 10.36
N GLU A 36 10.80 -5.59 11.25
CA GLU A 36 11.41 -4.83 12.34
C GLU A 36 12.33 -3.73 11.79
N GLY A 37 12.52 -2.66 12.56
CA GLY A 37 13.31 -1.51 12.11
C GLY A 37 12.57 -0.55 11.19
N VAL A 38 11.24 -0.47 11.27
CA VAL A 38 10.49 0.67 10.71
C VAL A 38 10.25 1.72 11.80
N ASP A 39 10.52 2.98 11.47
CA ASP A 39 10.25 4.12 12.33
C ASP A 39 8.77 4.52 12.19
N ALA A 40 7.96 4.11 13.17
CA ALA A 40 6.51 4.27 13.14
C ALA A 40 6.08 5.75 13.16
N ASP A 41 6.84 6.61 13.83
CA ASP A 41 6.52 8.04 14.00
C ASP A 41 6.71 8.83 12.70
N LYS A 42 7.47 8.27 11.74
CA LYS A 42 7.77 8.91 10.45
C LYS A 42 7.01 8.31 9.27
N ILE A 43 6.03 7.44 9.52
CA ILE A 43 5.18 6.88 8.46
C ILE A 43 4.36 8.00 7.83
N THR A 44 4.35 8.06 6.50
CA THR A 44 3.55 9.02 5.73
C THR A 44 2.73 8.31 4.66
N ALA A 45 1.58 8.88 4.32
CA ALA A 45 0.68 8.33 3.30
C ALA A 45 0.14 9.45 2.41
N ASP A 46 0.16 9.20 1.09
CA ASP A 46 -0.30 10.12 0.05
C ASP A 46 -1.34 9.39 -0.82
N PHE A 47 -2.48 10.03 -1.11
CA PHE A 47 -3.51 9.48 -2.01
C PHE A 47 -3.73 10.41 -3.19
N GLU A 48 -3.36 9.96 -4.39
CA GLU A 48 -3.48 10.76 -5.61
C GLU A 48 -3.99 9.88 -6.75
N LYS A 49 -4.95 10.39 -7.54
CA LYS A 49 -5.49 9.72 -8.75
C LYS A 49 -5.92 8.26 -8.51
N GLY A 50 -6.51 7.98 -7.35
CA GLY A 50 -7.00 6.63 -7.02
C GLY A 50 -5.94 5.67 -6.48
N VAL A 51 -4.70 6.13 -6.24
CA VAL A 51 -3.59 5.30 -5.74
C VAL A 51 -3.15 5.77 -4.37
N LEU A 52 -3.18 4.86 -3.38
CA LEU A 52 -2.64 5.08 -2.04
C LEU A 52 -1.16 4.67 -2.00
N LYS A 53 -0.27 5.62 -1.69
CA LYS A 53 1.16 5.40 -1.50
C LYS A 53 1.51 5.57 -0.02
N ILE A 54 2.07 4.54 0.59
CA ILE A 54 2.49 4.55 2.00
C ILE A 54 4.01 4.43 2.05
N LYS A 55 4.69 5.33 2.75
CA LYS A 55 6.14 5.32 2.97
C LYS A 55 6.43 4.83 4.39
N LEU A 56 7.18 3.74 4.49
CA LEU A 56 7.63 3.12 5.74
C LEU A 56 9.14 3.33 5.88
N PRO A 57 9.60 4.42 6.52
CA PRO A 57 11.02 4.69 6.67
C PRO A 57 11.67 3.68 7.62
N LYS A 58 12.85 3.20 7.23
CA LYS A 58 13.70 2.37 8.10
C LYS A 58 14.28 3.21 9.24
N SER A 59 14.29 2.65 10.45
CA SER A 59 14.96 3.17 11.64
C SER A 59 16.47 3.31 11.38
N PRO A 60 17.13 4.32 11.99
CA PRO A 60 18.57 4.54 11.78
C PRO A 60 19.42 3.31 12.12
N GLU A 61 19.05 2.55 13.15
CA GLU A 61 19.73 1.30 13.55
C GLU A 61 19.64 0.22 12.46
N SER A 62 18.44 0.01 11.89
CA SER A 62 18.23 -0.96 10.80
C SER A 62 18.90 -0.59 9.46
N LYS A 63 19.30 0.67 9.29
CA LYS A 63 20.09 1.12 8.13
C LYS A 63 21.58 0.80 8.28
N GLN A 64 22.08 0.60 9.50
CA GLN A 64 23.49 0.30 9.76
C GLN A 64 23.84 -1.18 9.55
N GLU A 65 22.85 -2.07 9.40
CA GLU A 65 23.07 -3.51 9.25
C GLU A 65 23.61 -3.95 7.89
N GLU A 66 23.72 -3.05 6.89
CA GLU A 66 24.45 -3.34 5.65
C GLU A 66 25.97 -3.30 5.88
N LYS A 67 26.48 -4.28 6.65
CA LYS A 67 27.92 -4.50 6.79
C LYS A 67 28.42 -5.22 5.55
N LYS A 68 29.19 -4.51 4.72
CA LYS A 68 29.92 -5.11 3.58
C LYS A 68 31.04 -5.99 4.12
N ILE A 69 30.82 -7.30 4.17
CA ILE A 69 31.84 -8.26 4.64
C ILE A 69 32.91 -8.40 3.55
N LYS A 70 34.15 -8.01 3.86
CA LYS A 70 35.29 -8.22 2.97
C LYS A 70 35.68 -9.71 3.00
N ILE A 71 35.68 -10.36 1.84
CA ILE A 71 36.17 -11.73 1.69
C ILE A 71 37.70 -11.67 1.66
N ALA A 72 38.37 -12.27 2.64
CA ALA A 72 39.81 -12.47 2.63
C ALA A 72 40.12 -13.83 1.98
N ALA A 73 40.79 -13.81 0.83
CA ALA A 73 41.38 -15.00 0.22
C ALA A 73 42.80 -15.19 0.77
N LYS A 74 43.19 -16.45 1.01
CA LYS A 74 44.53 -16.85 1.44
C LYS A 74 45.34 -17.32 0.25
#